data_AF-A0A0F5JEK4-F1
#
_entry.id   AF-A0A0F5JEK4-F1
#
_cell.length_a   1.000
_cell.length_b   1.000
_cell.length_c   1.000
_cell.angle_alpha   90.00
_cell.angle_beta   90.00
_cell.angle_gamma   90.00
#
_symmetry.space_group_name_H-M   'P 1'
#
loop_
_entity.id
_entity.type
_entity.pdbx_description
1 polymer ?
#
loop_
_entity_poly.entity_id
_entity_poly.type
_entity_poly.pdbx_seq_one_letter_code
_entity_poly.pdbx_strand_id
1 'polypeptide(L)'
;MKTVPFEQVILRGCGIDVHKDMVVATISGEGLKTETRSYKTFSSSLTELKEWLLSSGITHVAMESTGVYWKPVYKILECPDMKVWIVNARHIKYVPG
;
A
#
# COMPACT_ATOMS: atom_id res chain seq x y z
N MET A 1 11.08 2.13 28.19
CA MET A 1 10.00 2.16 27.18
C MET A 1 9.38 0.78 27.15
N LYS A 2 8.06 0.65 27.38
CA LYS A 2 7.37 -0.65 27.28
C LYS A 2 7.12 -0.92 25.80
N THR A 3 7.82 -1.89 25.23
CA THR A 3 7.52 -2.42 23.89
C THR A 3 6.17 -3.12 23.99
N VAL A 4 5.16 -2.60 23.29
CA VAL A 4 3.87 -3.29 23.16
C VAL A 4 4.06 -4.30 22.02
N PRO A 5 4.04 -5.61 22.28
CA PRO A 5 4.14 -6.58 21.21
C PRO A 5 2.83 -6.58 20.42
N PHE A 6 2.94 -6.39 19.10
CA PHE A 6 1.82 -6.58 18.18
C PHE A 6 1.99 -7.93 17.49
N GLU A 7 0.92 -8.70 17.41
CA GLU A 7 0.90 -9.91 16.62
C GLU A 7 0.90 -9.54 15.12
N GLN A 8 1.84 -10.10 14.37
CA GLN A 8 1.90 -9.89 12.93
C GLN A 8 0.82 -10.73 12.24
N VAL A 9 -0.28 -10.08 11.86
CA VAL A 9 -1.42 -10.73 11.18
C VAL A 9 -1.23 -10.80 9.66
N ILE A 10 -0.36 -9.95 9.09
CA ILE A 10 -0.11 -9.83 7.64
C ILE A 10 1.31 -10.28 7.32
N LEU A 11 1.43 -11.34 6.52
CA LEU A 11 2.72 -11.88 6.10
C LEU A 11 3.35 -11.11 4.93
N ARG A 12 2.52 -10.60 4.00
CA ARG A 12 2.95 -9.84 2.81
C ARG A 12 2.04 -8.64 2.59
N GLY A 13 2.64 -7.45 2.69
CA GLY A 13 1.92 -6.19 2.62
C GLY A 13 2.59 -5.15 1.73
N CYS A 14 1.83 -4.12 1.38
CA CYS A 14 2.33 -2.96 0.66
C CYS A 14 1.86 -1.66 1.32
N GLY A 15 2.77 -0.70 1.48
CA GLY A 15 2.44 0.68 1.80
C GLY A 15 2.40 1.51 0.52
N ILE A 16 1.32 2.28 0.33
CA ILE A 16 1.15 3.17 -0.81
C ILE A 16 0.96 4.60 -0.31
N ASP A 17 1.76 5.52 -0.82
CA ASP A 17 1.61 6.96 -0.62
C ASP A 17 1.13 7.62 -1.92
N VAL A 18 -0.09 8.17 -1.86
CA VAL A 18 -0.77 8.78 -3.01
C VAL A 18 -0.69 10.30 -2.96
N HIS A 19 0.11 10.84 -3.89
CA HIS A 19 0.18 12.25 -4.22
C HIS A 19 -0.70 12.57 -5.44
N LYS A 20 -0.75 13.85 -5.83
CA LYS A 20 -1.63 14.34 -6.91
C LYS A 20 -1.36 13.67 -8.26
N ASP A 21 -0.10 13.48 -8.60
CA ASP A 21 0.37 13.01 -9.92
C ASP A 21 1.25 11.75 -9.84
N MET A 22 1.57 11.30 -8.63
CA MET A 22 2.47 10.18 -8.37
C MET A 22 1.96 9.30 -7.24
N VAL A 23 2.24 8.00 -7.36
CA VAL A 23 1.95 6.96 -6.39
C VAL A 23 3.25 6.25 -6.07
N VAL A 24 3.65 6.24 -4.80
CA VAL A 24 4.83 5.50 -4.33
C VAL A 24 4.35 4.27 -3.60
N ALA A 25 4.81 3.09 -4.02
CA ALA A 25 4.41 1.81 -3.45
C ALA A 25 5.63 1.04 -2.97
N THR A 26 5.61 0.61 -1.72
CA THR A 26 6.65 -0.20 -1.10
C THR A 26 6.07 -1.55 -0.69
N ILE A 27 6.61 -2.65 -1.22
CA ILE A 27 6.25 -4.00 -0.80
C ILE A 27 7.20 -4.50 0.28
N SER A 28 6.70 -5.29 1.23
CA SER A 28 7.51 -6.00 2.21
C SER A 28 6.77 -7.21 2.75
N GLY A 29 7.50 -8.19 3.27
CA GLY A 29 6.92 -9.39 3.84
C GLY A 29 7.78 -10.64 3.73
N GLU A 30 7.22 -11.76 4.17
CA GLU A 30 7.93 -13.02 4.21
C GLU A 30 8.32 -13.51 2.81
N GLY A 31 9.62 -13.75 2.62
CA GLY A 31 10.19 -14.18 1.34
C GLY A 31 10.26 -13.08 0.28
N LEU A 32 9.98 -11.81 0.63
CA LEU A 32 10.12 -10.67 -0.26
C LEU A 32 11.26 -9.76 0.18
N LYS A 33 12.02 -9.24 -0.78
CA LYS A 33 12.91 -8.12 -0.53
C LYS A 33 12.07 -6.85 -0.51
N THR A 34 12.30 -5.99 0.48
CA THR A 34 11.65 -4.67 0.50
C THR A 34 12.03 -3.90 -0.76
N GLU A 35 11.02 -3.53 -1.54
CA GLU A 35 11.20 -2.86 -2.83
C GLU A 35 10.19 -1.72 -2.97
N THR A 36 10.68 -0.56 -3.40
CA THR A 36 9.88 0.64 -3.61
C THR A 36 9.85 0.98 -5.09
N ARG A 37 8.65 1.18 -5.63
CA ARG A 37 8.42 1.63 -7.01
C ARG A 37 7.51 2.85 -7.03
N SER A 38 7.70 3.67 -8.05
CA SER A 38 6.92 4.89 -8.26
C SER A 38 6.17 4.80 -9.57
N TYR A 39 4.89 5.16 -9.55
CA TYR A 39 3.97 5.11 -10.67
C TYR A 39 3.29 6.47 -10.83
N LYS A 40 2.87 6.79 -12.06
CA LYS A 40 1.99 7.95 -12.30
C LYS A 40 0.54 7.62 -11.95
N THR A 41 -0.31 8.63 -11.80
CA THR A 41 -1.74 8.46 -11.50
C THR A 41 -2.62 8.14 -12.73
N PHE A 42 -2.01 7.81 -13.88
CA PHE A 42 -2.74 7.37 -15.07
C PHE A 42 -3.19 5.91 -14.94
N SER A 43 -4.35 5.59 -15.51
CA SER A 43 -4.95 4.25 -15.38
C SER A 43 -4.02 3.11 -15.80
N SER A 44 -3.22 3.28 -16.86
CA SER A 44 -2.25 2.26 -17.29
C SER A 44 -1.16 2.01 -16.24
N SER A 45 -0.55 3.06 -15.70
CA SER A 45 0.45 2.95 -14.64
C SER A 45 -0.11 2.35 -13.35
N LEU A 46 -1.38 2.62 -13.03
CA LEU A 46 -2.05 2.03 -11.87
C LEU A 46 -2.40 0.55 -12.09
N THR A 47 -2.66 0.13 -13.32
CA THR A 47 -2.79 -1.30 -13.67
C THR A 47 -1.45 -2.01 -13.55
N GLU A 48 -0.36 -1.42 -14.03
CA GLU A 48 1.00 -1.97 -13.86
C GLU A 48 1.38 -2.12 -12.37
N LEU A 49 1.00 -1.14 -11.55
CA LEU A 49 1.12 -1.23 -10.10
C LEU A 49 0.34 -2.44 -9.56
N LYS A 50 -0.93 -2.63 -9.96
CA LYS A 50 -1.75 -3.78 -9.53
C LYS A 50 -1.09 -5.11 -9.89
N GLU A 51 -0.66 -5.27 -11.14
CA GLU A 51 -0.02 -6.49 -11.64
C GLU A 51 1.28 -6.79 -10.89
N TRP A 52 2.07 -5.75 -10.59
CA TRP A 52 3.27 -5.91 -9.78
C TRP A 52 2.97 -6.37 -8.35
N LEU A 53 1.92 -5.84 -7.70
CA LEU A 53 1.51 -6.27 -6.36
C LEU A 53 1.03 -7.73 -6.36
N LEU A 54 0.23 -8.13 -7.35
CA LEU A 54 -0.29 -9.49 -7.47
C LEU A 54 0.82 -10.50 -7.76
N SER A 55 1.73 -10.18 -8.70
CA SER A 55 2.89 -11.03 -9.00
C SER A 55 3.86 -11.16 -7.83
N SER A 56 3.92 -10.15 -6.95
CA SER A 56 4.68 -10.20 -5.70
C SER A 56 3.94 -10.95 -4.58
N GLY A 57 2.71 -11.41 -4.82
CA GLY A 57 1.88 -12.11 -3.83
C GLY A 57 1.47 -11.24 -2.65
N ILE A 58 1.27 -9.93 -2.89
CA ILE A 58 0.77 -9.01 -1.87
C ILE A 58 -0.71 -9.28 -1.61
N THR A 59 -1.06 -9.38 -0.33
CA THR A 59 -2.44 -9.66 0.11
C THR A 59 -3.12 -8.45 0.73
N HIS A 60 -2.34 -7.51 1.27
CA HIS A 60 -2.84 -6.34 1.97
C HIS A 60 -2.09 -5.08 1.53
N VAL A 61 -2.82 -4.00 1.32
CA VAL A 61 -2.29 -2.69 0.94
C VAL A 61 -2.80 -1.66 1.93
N ALA A 62 -1.89 -0.92 2.56
CA ALA A 62 -2.21 0.27 3.32
C ALA A 62 -1.93 1.50 2.44
N MET A 63 -2.95 2.31 2.19
CA MET A 63 -2.87 3.48 1.30
C MET A 63 -3.07 4.78 2.08
N GLU A 64 -2.01 5.56 2.17
CA GLU A 64 -2.01 6.92 2.69
C GLU A 64 -2.34 7.91 1.57
N SER A 65 -3.24 8.86 1.85
CA SER A 65 -3.46 10.01 0.97
C SER A 65 -3.87 11.24 1.77
N THR A 66 -3.34 12.40 1.38
CA THR A 66 -3.65 13.70 2.00
C THR A 66 -4.91 14.38 1.43
N GLY A 67 -5.68 13.69 0.57
CA GLY A 67 -6.90 14.21 -0.05
C GLY A 67 -7.79 13.13 -0.68
N VAL A 68 -8.55 13.48 -1.72
CA VAL A 68 -9.46 12.54 -2.43
C VAL A 68 -8.77 11.70 -3.52
N TYR A 69 -7.45 11.84 -3.67
CA TYR A 69 -6.67 11.21 -4.75
C TYR A 69 -6.59 9.68 -4.64
N TRP A 70 -6.87 9.11 -3.46
CA TRP A 70 -6.95 7.66 -3.28
C TRP A 70 -8.10 7.01 -4.07
N LYS A 71 -9.19 7.72 -4.38
CA LYS A 71 -10.39 7.14 -5.03
C LYS A 71 -10.10 6.42 -6.35
N PRO A 72 -9.43 7.04 -7.34
CA PRO A 72 -9.07 6.36 -8.58
C PRO A 72 -8.10 5.20 -8.37
N VAL A 73 -7.15 5.33 -7.44
CA VAL A 73 -6.16 4.28 -7.13
C VAL A 73 -6.86 3.07 -6.50
N TYR A 74 -7.71 3.29 -5.49
CA TYR A 74 -8.51 2.26 -4.84
C TYR A 74 -9.36 1.48 -5.85
N LYS A 75 -10.06 2.19 -6.75
CA LYS A 75 -10.93 1.56 -7.75
C LYS A 75 -10.18 0.59 -8.66
N ILE A 76 -8.91 0.86 -8.97
CA ILE A 76 -8.09 0.00 -9.82
C ILE A 76 -7.52 -1.17 -9.01
N LEU A 77 -7.05 -0.90 -7.79
CA LEU A 77 -6.43 -1.90 -6.93
C LEU A 77 -7.43 -2.88 -6.30
N GLU A 78 -8.71 -2.51 -6.18
CA GLU A 78 -9.75 -3.38 -5.65
C GLU A 78 -9.84 -4.68 -6.49
N CYS A 79 -9.62 -5.82 -5.82
CA CYS A 79 -9.81 -7.16 -6.39
C CYS A 79 -10.02 -8.20 -5.27
N PRO A 80 -10.48 -9.42 -5.60
CA PRO A 80 -10.70 -10.48 -4.62
C PRO A 80 -9.41 -10.93 -3.90
N ASP A 81 -8.27 -10.88 -4.58
CA ASP A 81 -6.99 -11.42 -4.09
C ASP A 81 -6.21 -10.47 -3.17
N MET A 82 -6.64 -9.20 -3.06
CA MET A 82 -5.92 -8.17 -2.32
C MET A 82 -6.86 -7.20 -1.60
N LYS A 83 -6.64 -7.00 -0.30
CA LYS A 83 -7.39 -6.04 0.51
C LYS A 83 -6.70 -4.68 0.54
N VAL A 84 -7.43 -3.62 0.24
CA VAL A 84 -6.93 -2.24 0.27
C VAL A 84 -7.54 -1.48 1.45
N TRP A 85 -6.70 -0.98 2.34
CA TRP A 85 -7.07 -0.18 3.48
C TRP A 85 -6.65 1.27 3.25
N ILE A 86 -7.62 2.18 3.32
CA ILE A 86 -7.35 3.61 3.25
C ILE A 86 -7.03 4.07 4.66
N VAL A 87 -5.80 4.53 4.87
CA VAL A 87 -5.30 4.97 6.17
C VAL A 87 -5.18 6.48 6.19
N ASN A 88 -5.70 7.10 7.24
CA ASN A 88 -5.56 8.54 7.40
C ASN A 88 -4.14 8.84 7.91
N ALA A 89 -3.36 9.58 7.14
CA ALA A 89 -2.02 10.07 7.47
C ALA A 89 -1.91 10.65 8.89
N ARG A 90 -2.97 11.32 9.37
CA ARG A 90 -2.99 11.94 10.72
C ARG A 90 -3.01 10.91 11.85
N HIS A 91 -3.43 9.67 11.60
CA HIS A 91 -3.44 8.59 12.61
C HIS A 91 -2.16 7.73 12.60
N ILE A 92 -1.39 7.69 11.51
CA ILE A 92 -0.18 6.85 11.41
C ILE A 92 1.01 7.40 12.20
N LYS A 93 1.05 8.70 12.50
CA LYS A 93 2.19 9.35 13.21
C LYS A 93 2.46 8.84 14.64
N TYR A 94 1.62 8.00 15.21
CA TYR A 94 1.74 7.53 16.61
C TYR A 94 1.90 6.01 16.78
N VAL A 95 2.03 5.25 15.69
CA VAL A 95 2.16 3.78 15.80
C VAL A 95 3.63 3.38 15.62
N PRO A 96 4.28 2.78 16.64
CA PRO A 96 5.61 2.20 16.47
C PRO A 96 5.53 1.04 15.48
N GLY A 97 6.41 1.05 14.48
CA GLY A 97 6.62 -0.08 13.56
C GLY A 97 7.48 -1.18 14.17
#